data_AF-A0A8X7NZP9-F1
#
_entry.id   AF-A0A8X7NZP9-F1
#
_cell.length_a   1.000
_cell.length_b   1.000
_cell.length_c   1.000
_cell.angle_alpha   90.00
_cell.angle_beta   90.00
_cell.angle_gamma   90.00
#
_symmetry.space_group_name_H-M   'P 1'
#
loop_
_entity.id
_entity.type
_entity.pdbx_description
1 polymer ?
#
loop_
_entity_poly.entity_id
_entity_poly.type
_entity_poly.pdbx_seq_one_letter_code
_entity_poly.pdbx_strand_id
1 'polypeptide(L)'
;VEKCIVVCTVEAIESEMGWYYLSCKVCSKKVQYERGFVFLTKLCIVFFFNRYKLHLVVLDHTGNSKFLLFDHLALQLVNQPCIELTGPITDV
;
A
#
# COMPACT_ATOMS: atom_id res chain seq x y z
N VAL A 1 -10.20 17.17 -14.81
CA VAL A 1 -9.25 17.14 -13.67
C VAL A 1 -7.99 17.85 -14.11
N GLU A 2 -7.65 18.95 -13.46
CA GLU A 2 -6.40 19.69 -13.73
C GLU A 2 -5.21 19.00 -13.06
N LYS A 3 -4.03 19.12 -13.66
CA LYS A 3 -2.79 18.56 -13.11
C LYS A 3 -2.21 19.56 -12.11
N CYS A 4 -1.89 19.09 -10.91
CA CYS A 4 -1.16 19.84 -9.90
C CYS A 4 0.20 19.18 -9.65
N ILE A 5 1.25 19.98 -9.50
CA ILE A 5 2.59 19.54 -9.11
C ILE A 5 2.89 20.18 -7.76
N VAL A 6 3.18 19.34 -6.76
CA VAL A 6 3.58 19.77 -5.43
C VAL A 6 5.03 19.36 -5.22
N VAL A 7 5.87 20.33 -4.84
CA VAL A 7 7.27 20.08 -4.46
C VAL A 7 7.35 20.21 -2.95
N CYS A 8 7.64 19.09 -2.28
CA CYS A 8 7.63 18.98 -0.82
C CYS A 8 8.66 17.96 -0.35
N THR A 9 9.00 18.00 0.93
CA THR A 9 9.87 17.02 1.59
C THR A 9 9.02 15.98 2.31
N VAL A 10 9.41 14.70 2.26
CA VAL A 10 8.78 13.66 3.08
C VAL A 10 9.29 13.80 4.51
N GLU A 11 8.39 14.18 5.42
CA GLU A 11 8.70 14.34 6.84
C GLU A 11 8.62 13.00 7.59
N ALA A 12 7.57 12.22 7.33
CA ALA A 12 7.35 10.93 7.96
C ALA A 12 6.53 9.96 7.09
N ILE A 13 6.60 8.67 7.41
CA ILE A 13 5.71 7.63 6.87
C ILE A 13 4.89 7.07 8.04
N GLU A 14 3.58 7.31 8.03
CA GLU A 14 2.66 6.83 9.06
C GLU A 14 2.26 5.37 8.79
N SER A 15 2.28 4.55 9.84
CA SER A 15 1.92 3.12 9.78
C SER A 15 0.63 2.76 10.53
N GLU A 16 -0.03 3.71 11.20
CA GLU A 16 -1.19 3.46 12.06
C GLU A 16 -2.37 2.81 11.32
N MET A 17 -2.60 3.20 10.06
CA MET A 17 -3.67 2.65 9.22
C MET A 17 -3.26 1.42 8.40
N GLY A 18 -2.10 0.83 8.72
CA GLY A 18 -1.44 -0.20 7.93
C GLY A 18 -0.76 0.36 6.68
N TRP A 19 0.50 -0.02 6.47
CA TRP A 19 1.36 0.45 5.38
C TRP A 19 1.31 -0.44 4.12
N TYR A 20 0.60 -1.58 4.22
CA TYR A 20 0.36 -2.48 3.10
C TYR A 20 -1.03 -3.14 3.23
N TYR A 21 -1.46 -3.80 2.16
CA TYR A 21 -2.64 -4.67 2.17
C TYR A 21 -2.43 -5.87 1.25
N LEU A 22 -3.11 -6.96 1.60
CA LEU A 22 -3.15 -8.15 0.76
C LEU A 22 -4.15 -7.94 -0.39
N SER A 23 -3.72 -8.31 -1.58
CA SER A 23 -4.51 -8.20 -2.81
C SER A 23 -4.33 -9.44 -3.67
N CYS A 24 -5.32 -9.72 -4.51
CA CYS A 24 -5.16 -10.74 -5.54
C CYS A 24 -4.22 -10.27 -6.65
N LYS A 25 -3.30 -11.14 -7.09
CA LYS A 25 -2.51 -10.87 -8.30
C LYS A 25 -3.38 -10.74 -9.55
N VAL A 26 -4.44 -11.54 -9.64
CA VAL A 26 -5.27 -11.67 -10.85
C VAL A 26 -6.28 -10.53 -10.97
N CYS A 27 -7.07 -10.27 -9.92
CA CYS A 27 -8.13 -9.25 -9.98
C CYS A 27 -7.71 -7.89 -9.42
N SER A 28 -6.52 -7.76 -8.83
CA SER A 28 -6.02 -6.54 -8.15
C SER A 28 -6.94 -5.97 -7.07
N LYS A 29 -7.94 -6.75 -6.63
CA LYS A 29 -8.83 -6.37 -5.53
C LYS A 29 -8.18 -6.69 -4.20
N LYS A 30 -8.41 -5.81 -3.23
CA LYS A 30 -8.07 -6.03 -1.82
C LYS A 30 -8.78 -7.29 -1.32
N VAL A 31 -8.03 -8.12 -0.60
CA VAL A 31 -8.55 -9.29 0.11
C VAL A 31 -9.45 -8.83 1.25
N GLN A 32 -10.65 -9.41 1.35
CA GLN A 32 -11.50 -9.29 2.52
C GLN A 32 -11.46 -10.58 3.32
N TYR A 33 -11.26 -10.43 4.63
CA TYR A 33 -11.32 -11.51 5.59
C TYR A 33 -12.70 -11.48 6.24
N GLU A 34 -13.49 -12.53 6.07
CA GLU A 34 -14.66 -12.75 6.92
C GLU A 34 -14.51 -14.10 7.63
N ARG A 35 -14.64 -14.11 8.96
CA ARG A 35 -14.61 -15.34 9.79
C ARG A 35 -13.39 -16.24 9.57
N GLY A 36 -12.21 -15.67 9.31
CA GLY A 36 -10.97 -16.43 9.05
C GLY A 36 -10.85 -16.99 7.64
N PHE A 37 -11.79 -16.69 6.73
CA PHE A 37 -11.71 -17.07 5.33
C PHE A 37 -11.44 -15.86 4.44
N VAL A 38 -10.52 -16.03 3.48
CA VAL A 38 -10.26 -15.05 2.43
C VAL A 38 -11.35 -15.15 1.35
N PHE A 39 -12.18 -14.11 1.25
CA PHE A 39 -13.18 -14.01 0.19
C PHE A 39 -12.58 -13.32 -1.03
N LEU A 40 -12.22 -14.11 -2.02
CA LEU A 40 -12.12 -13.66 -3.40
C LEU A 40 -12.89 -14.65 -4.28
N THR A 41 -13.35 -14.21 -5.45
CA THR A 41 -13.97 -15.09 -6.47
C THR A 41 -13.15 -16.37 -6.63
N LYS A 42 -13.79 -17.55 -6.61
CA LYS A 42 -13.25 -18.93 -6.49
C LYS A 42 -11.86 -19.26 -7.08
N LEU A 43 -11.38 -18.53 -8.09
CA LEU A 43 -10.07 -18.73 -8.73
C LEU A 43 -8.89 -18.01 -8.04
N CYS A 44 -9.17 -17.08 -7.11
CA CYS A 44 -8.21 -16.08 -6.64
C CYS A 44 -7.50 -16.42 -5.32
N ILE A 45 -7.71 -17.62 -4.78
CA ILE A 45 -7.29 -18.01 -3.41
C ILE A 45 -5.78 -18.37 -3.35
N VAL A 46 -5.12 -18.59 -4.49
CA VAL A 46 -3.75 -19.17 -4.50
C VAL A 46 -2.67 -18.11 -4.78
N PHE A 47 -3.03 -16.91 -5.24
CA PHE A 47 -2.06 -15.89 -5.67
C PHE A 47 -2.33 -14.53 -5.02
N PHE A 48 -1.88 -14.38 -3.77
CA PHE A 48 -1.90 -13.11 -3.05
C PHE A 48 -0.56 -12.38 -3.14
N PHE A 49 -0.62 -11.05 -3.17
CA PHE A 49 0.53 -10.16 -3.15
C PHE A 49 0.31 -9.04 -2.14
N ASN A 50 1.37 -8.74 -1.37
CA ASN A 50 1.44 -7.55 -0.53
C ASN A 50 1.63 -6.32 -1.41
N ARG A 51 0.71 -5.36 -1.30
CA ARG A 51 0.70 -4.10 -2.04
C ARG A 51 0.92 -2.94 -1.10
N TYR A 52 1.71 -1.97 -1.53
CA TYR A 52 2.01 -0.79 -0.71
C TYR A 52 0.80 0.12 -0.60
N LYS A 53 0.60 0.67 0.60
CA LYS A 53 -0.36 1.72 0.92
C LYS A 53 0.30 2.64 1.95
N LEU A 54 1.19 3.51 1.47
CA LEU A 54 1.98 4.38 2.34
C LEU A 54 1.23 5.69 2.57
N HIS A 55 1.04 6.03 3.85
CA HIS A 55 0.56 7.34 4.26
C HIS A 55 1.78 8.21 4.54
N LEU A 56 2.09 9.14 3.64
CA LEU A 56 3.18 10.09 3.81
C LEU A 56 2.69 11.34 4.50
N VAL A 57 3.43 11.81 5.49
CA VAL A 57 3.37 13.19 5.95
C VAL A 57 4.41 13.97 5.16
N VAL A 58 3.96 14.96 4.41
CA VAL A 58 4.81 15.82 3.60
C VAL A 58 4.77 17.23 4.15
N LEU A 59 5.90 17.92 4.03
CA LEU A 59 6.08 19.28 4.50
C LEU A 59 6.57 20.16 3.34
N ASP A 60 5.92 21.30 3.16
CA ASP A 60 6.43 22.39 2.34
C ASP A 60 6.48 23.70 3.14
N HIS A 61 6.77 24.81 2.46
CA HIS A 61 6.84 26.13 3.11
C HIS A 61 5.48 26.69 3.56
N THR A 62 4.37 26.09 3.12
CA THR A 62 3.00 26.49 3.45
C THR A 62 2.43 25.68 4.62
N GLY A 63 2.97 24.48 4.87
CA GLY A 63 2.58 23.64 5.99
C GLY A 63 2.77 22.17 5.71
N ASN A 64 2.10 21.34 6.50
CA ASN A 64 2.09 19.89 6.33
C ASN A 64 0.83 19.39 5.62
N SER A 65 0.98 18.26 4.93
CA SER A 65 -0.12 17.57 4.27
C SER A 65 0.09 16.06 4.30
N LYS A 66 -0.95 15.29 3.97
CA LYS A 66 -0.91 13.83 3.94
C LYS A 66 -1.17 13.30 2.53
N PHE A 67 -0.22 12.53 1.99
CA PHE A 67 -0.36 11.88 0.69
C PHE A 67 -0.47 10.37 0.85
N LEU A 68 -1.28 9.74 0.00
CA LEU A 68 -1.42 8.29 -0.07
C LEU A 68 -0.73 7.78 -1.32
N LEU A 69 0.33 6.98 -1.16
CA LEU A 69 1.07 6.37 -2.25
C LEU A 69 0.78 4.87 -2.34
N PHE A 70 0.53 4.42 -3.56
CA PHE A 70 0.30 3.01 -3.87
C PHE A 70 1.44 2.42 -4.70
N ASP A 71 1.68 1.13 -4.48
CA ASP A 71 2.48 0.23 -5.32
C ASP A 71 3.72 0.86 -5.96
N HIS A 72 3.68 1.19 -7.26
CA HIS A 72 4.86 1.60 -8.01
C HIS A 72 5.50 2.87 -7.43
N LEU A 73 4.71 3.87 -7.04
CA LEU A 73 5.23 5.11 -6.46
C LEU A 73 5.87 4.85 -5.09
N ALA A 74 5.26 3.99 -4.30
CA ALA A 74 5.82 3.57 -3.01
C ALA A 74 7.11 2.74 -3.17
N LEU A 75 7.15 1.85 -4.17
CA LEU A 75 8.34 1.07 -4.51
C LEU A 75 9.49 1.97 -4.94
N GLN A 76 9.24 3.01 -5.73
CA GLN A 76 10.27 3.99 -6.10
C GLN A 76 10.79 4.77 -4.90
N LEU A 77 9.92 5.11 -3.95
CA LEU A 77 10.31 5.84 -2.74
C LEU A 77 11.11 4.98 -1.75
N VAL A 78 10.65 3.75 -1.51
CA VAL A 78 11.24 2.83 -0.52
C VAL A 78 12.42 2.04 -1.11
N ASN A 79 12.45 1.90 -2.43
CA ASN A 79 13.45 1.15 -3.20
C ASN A 79 13.61 -0.32 -2.77
N GLN A 80 12.54 -0.91 -2.23
CA GLN A 80 12.46 -2.33 -1.87
C GLN A 80 11.08 -2.87 -2.23
N PRO A 81 10.96 -4.12 -2.67
CA PRO A 81 9.66 -4.74 -2.92
C PRO A 81 8.93 -5.01 -1.61
N CYS A 82 7.61 -4.80 -1.61
CA CYS A 82 6.77 -4.91 -0.41
C CYS A 82 6.93 -6.26 0.32
N ILE A 83 7.11 -7.35 -0.42
CA ILE A 83 7.28 -8.70 0.13
C ILE A 83 8.53 -8.84 1.01
N GLU A 84 9.60 -8.11 0.72
CA GLU A 84 10.83 -8.15 1.53
C GLU A 84 10.63 -7.49 2.89
N LEU A 85 9.72 -6.51 2.98
CA LEU A 85 9.39 -5.81 4.22
C LEU A 85 8.32 -6.52 5.05
N THR A 86 7.33 -7.14 4.39
CA THR A 86 6.24 -7.83 5.09
C THR A 86 6.61 -9.25 5.53
N GLY A 87 7.65 -9.82 4.93
CA GLY A 87 7.92 -11.26 5.02
C GLY A 87 6.96 -12.10 4.16
N PRO A 88 7.09 -13.43 4.20
CA PRO A 88 6.18 -14.35 3.52
C PRO A 88 4.76 -14.15 4.03
N ILE A 89 3.79 -14.39 3.14
CA ILE A 89 2.37 -14.39 3.49
C ILE A 89 2.16 -15.60 4.40
N THR A 90 2.26 -15.41 5.71
CA THR A 90 1.86 -16.43 6.67
C THR A 90 0.35 -16.42 6.70
N ASP A 91 -0.26 -17.55 6.31
CA ASP A 91 -1.67 -17.80 6.57
C ASP A 91 -1.91 -17.59 8.08
N VAL A 92 -2.75 -16.62 8.43
CA VAL A 92 -3.33 -16.50 9.77
C VAL A 92 -4.46 -17.50 9.87
#